data_AF-A0A371DH24-F1
#
_entry.id   AF-A0A371DH24-F1
#
_cell.length_a   1.000
_cell.length_b   1.000
_cell.length_c   1.000
_cell.angle_alpha   90.00
_cell.angle_beta   90.00
_cell.angle_gamma   90.00
#
_symmetry.space_group_name_H-M   'P 1'
#
loop_
_entity.id
_entity.type
_entity.pdbx_description
1 polymer ?
#
loop_
_entity_poly.entity_id
_entity_poly.type
_entity_poly.pdbx_seq_one_letter_code
_entity_poly.pdbx_strand_id
1 'polypeptide(L)'
;MDDATENGGMEITTEHLVAWYKTDAGVPVGENRPVQKVVVAVTHMRYVKQNFGDRAALIVTTHDSGDVLFDRIIEKEWTLYKNPELQDPSGRVRCCIVIVEEHGTEEGFGDVCYDSHDFLFDHDEEYARFLKLMHGGQELAGLYHQNLRKVLITGVLVRGEHRPAIAA
;
A
#
# COMPACT_ATOMS: atom_id res chain seq x y z
N MET A 1 1.20 38.13 -13.25
CA MET A 1 1.22 37.88 -11.79
C MET A 1 0.97 36.40 -11.67
N ASP A 2 2.08 35.65 -11.72
CA ASP A 2 2.05 34.19 -11.64
C ASP A 2 2.10 33.83 -10.17
N ASP A 3 1.01 33.25 -9.70
CA ASP A 3 0.87 32.75 -8.33
C ASP A 3 1.63 31.42 -8.26
N ALA A 4 2.95 31.52 -8.21
CA ALA A 4 3.83 30.42 -7.87
C ALA A 4 3.51 30.01 -6.43
N THR A 5 2.65 29.02 -6.28
CA THR A 5 2.37 28.39 -5.01
C THR A 5 3.67 27.73 -4.54
N GLU A 6 4.40 28.42 -3.65
CA GLU A 6 5.49 27.86 -2.86
C GLU A 6 4.96 26.71 -2.00
N ASN A 7 4.78 25.53 -2.61
CA ASN A 7 4.58 24.29 -1.87
C ASN A 7 5.92 23.93 -1.22
N GLY A 8 6.05 24.27 0.06
CA GLY A 8 7.26 24.09 0.84
C GLY A 8 7.86 22.68 0.73
N GLY A 9 8.94 22.57 -0.04
CA GLY A 9 10.00 21.55 0.06
C GLY A 9 9.55 20.12 0.38
N MET A 10 8.62 19.57 -0.40
CA MET A 10 8.16 18.19 -0.24
C MET A 10 8.42 17.43 -1.55
N GLU A 11 9.22 16.38 -1.47
CA GLU A 11 9.52 15.50 -2.60
C GLU A 11 8.79 14.17 -2.39
N ILE A 12 8.03 13.74 -3.40
CA ILE A 12 7.39 12.42 -3.41
C ILE A 12 8.01 11.63 -4.56
N THR A 13 8.51 10.43 -4.25
CA THR A 13 8.95 9.45 -5.24
C THR A 13 8.02 8.25 -5.19
N THR A 14 7.71 7.66 -6.35
CA THR A 14 6.83 6.50 -6.44
C THR A 14 7.52 5.38 -7.18
N GLU A 15 7.52 4.19 -6.58
CA GLU A 15 7.99 2.96 -7.24
C GLU A 15 6.80 2.07 -7.56
N HIS A 16 6.75 1.58 -8.80
CA HIS A 16 5.70 0.67 -9.28
C HIS A 16 6.20 -0.77 -9.40
N LEU A 17 5.32 -1.67 -9.03
CA LEU A 17 5.44 -3.12 -9.22
C LEU A 17 4.14 -3.65 -9.80
N VAL A 18 4.25 -4.71 -10.59
CA VAL A 18 3.08 -5.48 -11.03
C VAL A 18 2.95 -6.68 -10.12
N ALA A 19 1.73 -6.94 -9.67
CA ALA A 19 1.43 -8.11 -8.85
C ALA A 19 0.07 -8.67 -9.23
N TRP A 20 -0.20 -9.87 -8.74
CA TRP A 20 -1.52 -10.46 -8.66
C TRP A 20 -2.04 -10.24 -7.25
N TYR A 21 -3.31 -9.86 -7.11
CA TYR A 21 -3.85 -9.40 -5.84
C TYR A 21 -5.21 -10.01 -5.53
N LYS A 22 -5.40 -10.33 -4.26
CA LYS A 22 -6.66 -10.78 -3.66
C LYS A 22 -6.76 -10.21 -2.25
N THR A 23 -7.97 -9.92 -1.79
CA THR A 23 -8.21 -9.50 -0.41
C THR A 23 -9.53 -10.10 0.08
N ASP A 24 -9.59 -10.41 1.37
CA ASP A 24 -10.80 -10.78 2.10
C ASP A 24 -11.45 -9.57 2.81
N ALA A 25 -10.81 -8.40 2.78
CA ALA A 25 -11.29 -7.19 3.41
C ALA A 25 -12.71 -6.84 2.93
N GLY A 26 -13.63 -6.76 3.89
CA GLY A 26 -15.04 -6.43 3.65
C GLY A 26 -15.90 -7.53 3.01
N VAL A 27 -15.48 -8.80 3.03
CA VAL A 27 -16.23 -9.92 2.42
C VAL A 27 -16.61 -10.98 3.46
N PRO A 28 -17.83 -11.52 3.42
CA PRO A 28 -18.20 -12.68 4.23
C PRO A 28 -17.31 -13.89 3.95
N VAL A 29 -16.93 -14.61 5.01
CA VAL A 29 -16.13 -15.84 4.94
C VAL A 29 -16.82 -16.85 3.99
N GLY A 30 -16.11 -17.27 2.94
CA GLY A 30 -16.55 -18.33 2.02
C GLY A 30 -16.64 -17.92 0.55
N GLU A 31 -16.58 -16.63 0.22
CA GLU A 31 -16.49 -16.19 -1.18
C GLU A 31 -15.04 -16.22 -1.68
N ASN A 32 -14.77 -17.08 -2.65
CA ASN A 32 -13.45 -17.19 -3.25
C ASN A 32 -13.28 -16.08 -4.30
N ARG A 33 -12.76 -14.90 -3.91
CA ARG A 33 -12.50 -13.84 -4.87
C ARG A 33 -11.45 -14.25 -5.91
N PRO A 34 -11.67 -13.94 -7.20
CA PRO A 34 -10.69 -14.18 -8.24
C PRO A 34 -9.47 -13.29 -7.99
N VAL A 35 -8.29 -13.87 -8.22
CA VAL A 35 -7.03 -13.12 -8.22
C VAL A 35 -7.03 -12.22 -9.45
N GLN A 36 -6.69 -10.94 -9.28
CA GLN A 36 -6.64 -9.96 -10.37
C GLN A 36 -5.25 -9.32 -10.49
N LYS A 37 -4.89 -8.91 -11.70
CA LYS A 37 -3.63 -8.20 -11.93
C LYS A 37 -3.76 -6.75 -11.46
N VAL A 38 -2.77 -6.26 -10.73
CA VAL A 38 -2.74 -4.92 -10.15
C VAL A 38 -1.41 -4.23 -10.38
N VAL A 39 -1.44 -2.90 -10.26
CA VAL A 39 -0.25 -2.10 -10.04
C VAL A 39 -0.17 -1.75 -8.56
N VAL A 40 0.98 -2.05 -7.97
CA VAL A 40 1.35 -1.69 -6.61
C VAL A 40 2.29 -0.50 -6.68
N ALA A 41 1.87 0.63 -6.14
CA ALA A 41 2.68 1.83 -6.00
C ALA A 41 3.09 2.01 -4.54
N VAL A 42 4.40 2.02 -4.28
CA VAL A 42 4.94 2.40 -2.97
C VAL A 42 5.52 3.80 -3.09
N THR A 43 4.94 4.75 -2.35
CA THR A 43 5.27 6.17 -2.46
C THR A 43 6.06 6.60 -1.25
N HIS A 44 7.24 7.15 -1.43
CA HIS A 44 8.05 7.74 -0.36
C HIS A 44 7.94 9.26 -0.38
N MET A 45 7.68 9.84 0.78
CA MET A 45 7.70 11.28 1.01
C MET A 45 8.97 11.66 1.76
N ARG A 46 9.68 12.66 1.25
CA ARG A 46 10.79 13.32 1.94
C ARG A 46 10.47 14.78 2.22
N TYR A 47 10.48 15.17 3.49
CA TYR A 47 10.35 16.58 3.88
C TYR A 47 11.73 17.25 3.89
N VAL A 48 11.91 18.27 3.05
CA VAL A 48 13.20 18.97 2.89
C VAL A 48 13.43 20.00 4.01
N LYS A 49 12.38 20.47 4.71
CA LYS A 49 12.47 21.62 5.63
C LYS A 49 11.96 21.42 7.06
N GLN A 50 11.29 20.31 7.42
CA GLN A 50 10.70 20.13 8.75
C GLN A 50 10.75 18.66 9.21
N ASN A 51 10.91 18.44 10.53
CA ASN A 51 11.01 17.15 11.23
C ASN A 51 9.72 16.29 11.19
N PHE A 52 8.87 16.42 10.18
CA PHE A 52 7.64 15.64 10.07
C PHE A 52 7.87 14.15 9.80
N GLY A 53 9.13 13.76 9.55
CA GLY A 53 9.55 12.39 9.33
C GLY A 53 9.10 11.92 7.95
N ASP A 54 9.99 11.23 7.26
CA ASP A 54 9.69 10.63 5.97
C ASP A 54 8.60 9.55 6.14
N ARG A 55 7.78 9.32 5.11
CA ARG A 55 6.67 8.37 5.17
C ARG A 55 6.55 7.58 3.88
N ALA A 56 6.02 6.36 4.01
CA ALA A 56 5.65 5.54 2.87
C ALA A 56 4.15 5.27 2.82
N ALA A 57 3.57 5.19 1.63
CA ALA A 57 2.22 4.70 1.42
C ALA A 57 2.22 3.56 0.42
N LEU A 58 1.31 2.61 0.61
CA LEU A 58 1.00 1.54 -0.31
C LEU A 58 -0.32 1.87 -1.00
N ILE A 59 -0.30 1.96 -2.32
CA ILE A 59 -1.48 2.14 -3.16
C ILE A 59 -1.56 0.96 -4.12
N VAL A 60 -2.70 0.28 -4.14
CA VAL A 60 -2.99 -0.83 -5.04
C VAL A 60 -4.10 -0.42 -5.97
N THR A 61 -3.86 -0.56 -7.27
CA THR A 61 -4.85 -0.23 -8.31
C THR A 61 -5.04 -1.37 -9.28
N THR A 62 -6.23 -1.47 -9.87
CA THR A 62 -6.48 -2.40 -10.98
C THR A 62 -5.50 -2.11 -12.12
N HIS A 63 -4.96 -3.16 -12.74
CA HIS A 63 -3.99 -2.99 -13.82
C HIS A 63 -4.58 -2.26 -15.05
N ASP A 64 -5.85 -2.54 -15.38
CA ASP A 64 -6.44 -2.09 -16.65
C ASP A 64 -7.18 -0.74 -16.53
N SER A 65 -7.93 -0.50 -15.45
CA SER A 65 -8.68 0.76 -15.24
C SER A 65 -7.95 1.78 -14.36
N GLY A 66 -6.98 1.32 -13.55
CA GLY A 66 -6.32 2.14 -12.55
C GLY A 66 -7.27 2.58 -11.42
N ASP A 67 -8.30 1.79 -11.13
CA ASP A 67 -9.21 2.01 -10.01
C ASP A 67 -8.50 1.65 -8.71
N VAL A 68 -8.62 2.50 -7.69
CA VAL A 68 -7.97 2.27 -6.39
C VAL A 68 -8.71 1.17 -5.64
N LEU A 69 -7.97 0.10 -5.31
CA LEU A 69 -8.46 -1.04 -4.53
C LEU A 69 -8.05 -0.96 -3.06
N PHE A 70 -6.92 -0.30 -2.79
CA PHE A 70 -6.38 -0.12 -1.45
C PHE A 70 -5.45 1.09 -1.43
N ASP A 71 -5.58 1.95 -0.42
CA ASP A 71 -4.61 2.99 -0.12
C ASP A 71 -4.45 3.18 1.39
N ARG A 72 -3.21 3.04 1.88
CA ARG A 72 -2.90 3.32 3.28
C ARG A 72 -1.44 3.71 3.44
N ILE A 73 -1.14 4.42 4.54
CA ILE A 73 0.24 4.60 5.00
C ILE A 73 0.76 3.25 5.46
N ILE A 74 2.00 2.93 5.11
CA ILE A 74 2.66 1.73 5.63
C ILE A 74 2.96 2.00 7.11
N GLU A 75 2.35 1.21 7.99
CA GLU A 75 2.50 1.33 9.44
C GLU A 75 3.39 0.21 10.00
N LYS A 76 4.00 0.47 11.15
CA LYS A 76 4.96 -0.45 11.78
C LYS A 76 4.27 -1.73 12.25
N GLU A 77 2.99 -1.61 12.56
CA GLU A 77 2.11 -2.64 13.12
C GLU A 77 1.61 -3.62 12.06
N TRP A 78 1.76 -3.31 10.77
CA TRP A 78 1.38 -4.22 9.70
C TRP A 78 2.25 -5.48 9.73
N THR A 79 1.62 -6.64 9.62
CA THR A 79 2.37 -7.89 9.61
C THR A 79 2.50 -8.44 8.20
N LEU A 80 3.75 -8.64 7.76
CA LEU A 80 4.06 -9.27 6.50
C LEU A 80 4.36 -10.75 6.71
N TYR A 81 3.55 -11.61 6.10
CA TYR A 81 3.76 -13.05 6.09
C TYR A 81 4.20 -13.50 4.71
N LYS A 82 5.33 -14.21 4.66
CA LYS A 82 5.59 -15.14 3.56
C LYS A 82 4.83 -16.41 3.88
N ASN A 83 3.98 -16.88 2.99
CA ASN A 83 3.37 -18.20 3.13
C ASN A 83 4.05 -19.19 2.17
N PRO A 84 5.15 -19.85 2.58
CA PRO A 84 5.86 -20.79 1.73
C PRO A 84 5.09 -22.11 1.55
N GLU A 85 4.12 -22.41 2.41
CA GLU A 85 3.40 -23.69 2.44
C GLU A 85 2.18 -23.70 1.50
N LEU A 86 1.63 -22.52 1.19
CA LEU A 86 0.65 -22.35 0.14
C LEU A 86 1.38 -22.04 -1.16
N GLN A 87 2.00 -23.07 -1.75
CA GLN A 87 2.36 -23.01 -3.16
C GLN A 87 1.10 -22.72 -3.95
N ASP A 88 1.03 -21.51 -4.51
CA ASP A 88 0.00 -21.23 -5.48
C ASP A 88 0.21 -22.21 -6.65
N PRO A 89 -0.83 -22.90 -7.15
CA PRO A 89 -0.69 -23.88 -8.22
C PRO A 89 -0.04 -23.32 -9.50
N SER A 90 -0.02 -21.98 -9.67
CA SER A 90 0.67 -21.32 -10.78
C SER A 90 2.17 -21.14 -10.60
N GLY A 91 2.75 -21.53 -9.45
CA GLY A 91 4.18 -21.39 -9.16
C GLY A 91 4.62 -19.98 -8.75
N ARG A 92 3.65 -19.06 -8.53
CA ARG A 92 3.91 -17.69 -8.07
C ARG A 92 4.35 -17.65 -6.62
N VAL A 93 5.19 -16.65 -6.29
CA VAL A 93 5.58 -16.38 -4.91
C VAL A 93 4.49 -15.57 -4.23
N ARG A 94 3.98 -16.07 -3.11
CA ARG A 94 2.93 -15.42 -2.33
C ARG A 94 3.48 -14.66 -1.11
N CYS A 95 2.96 -13.46 -0.92
CA CYS A 95 3.07 -12.65 0.29
C CYS A 95 1.67 -12.24 0.76
N CYS A 96 1.50 -12.08 2.06
CA CYS A 96 0.27 -11.58 2.66
C CYS A 96 0.62 -10.42 3.60
N ILE A 97 -0.12 -9.32 3.50
CA ILE A 97 -0.14 -8.26 4.50
C ILE A 97 -1.40 -8.45 5.33
N VAL A 98 -1.24 -8.60 6.64
CA VAL A 98 -2.34 -8.58 7.60
C VAL A 98 -2.33 -7.26 8.33
N ILE A 99 -3.45 -6.56 8.27
CA ILE A 99 -3.70 -5.31 8.96
C ILE A 99 -4.73 -5.59 10.05
N VAL A 100 -4.37 -5.26 11.29
CA VAL A 100 -5.26 -5.42 12.44
C VAL A 100 -5.90 -4.07 12.70
N GLU A 101 -7.19 -3.93 12.39
CA GLU A 101 -7.97 -2.74 12.72
C GLU A 101 -8.80 -3.02 13.98
N GLU A 102 -8.52 -2.29 15.07
CA GLU A 102 -9.40 -2.27 16.24
C GLU A 102 -10.60 -1.35 15.93
N HIS A 103 -11.76 -1.93 15.67
CA HIS A 103 -12.99 -1.15 15.62
C HIS A 103 -13.52 -0.98 17.04
N GLY A 104 -13.42 0.23 17.57
CA GLY A 104 -14.13 0.57 18.80
C GLY A 104 -15.64 0.49 18.55
N THR A 105 -16.31 -0.50 19.13
CA THR A 105 -17.77 -0.48 19.26
C THR A 105 -18.13 0.42 20.44
N GLU A 106 -19.24 1.15 20.35
CA GLU A 106 -19.72 2.04 21.42
C GLU A 106 -20.00 1.28 22.75
N GLU A 107 -20.03 -0.06 22.71
CA GLU A 107 -20.29 -0.94 23.86
C GLU A 107 -19.03 -1.57 24.49
N GLY A 108 -17.83 -1.16 24.09
CA GLY A 108 -16.58 -1.46 24.82
C GLY A 108 -15.98 -2.86 24.60
N PHE A 109 -16.54 -3.67 23.70
CA PHE A 109 -15.90 -4.87 23.15
C PHE A 109 -15.56 -4.60 21.69
N GLY A 110 -14.31 -4.21 21.41
CA GLY A 110 -13.85 -3.98 20.04
C GLY A 110 -13.77 -5.31 19.29
N ASP A 111 -14.48 -5.42 18.18
CA ASP A 111 -14.22 -6.49 17.22
C ASP A 111 -12.89 -6.19 16.53
N VAL A 112 -11.98 -7.15 16.62
CA VAL A 112 -10.70 -7.10 15.91
C VAL A 112 -10.96 -7.59 14.49
N CYS A 113 -10.94 -6.66 13.53
CA CYS A 113 -10.98 -7.02 12.12
C CYS A 113 -9.56 -7.30 11.64
N TYR A 114 -9.38 -8.45 11.00
CA TYR A 114 -8.15 -8.82 10.31
C TYR A 114 -8.40 -8.64 8.82
N ASP A 115 -7.83 -7.60 8.23
CA ASP A 115 -7.84 -7.41 6.79
C ASP A 115 -6.59 -8.07 6.19
N SER A 116 -6.79 -9.08 5.36
CA SER A 116 -5.73 -9.77 4.64
C SER A 116 -5.65 -9.28 3.19
N HIS A 117 -4.44 -8.93 2.78
CA HIS A 117 -4.09 -8.49 1.45
C HIS A 117 -3.04 -9.43 0.89
N ASP A 118 -3.46 -10.32 0.00
CA ASP A 118 -2.61 -11.30 -0.66
C ASP A 118 -2.03 -10.72 -1.95
N PHE A 119 -0.71 -10.82 -2.09
CA PHE A 119 0.06 -10.47 -3.27
C PHE A 119 0.78 -11.71 -3.80
N LEU A 120 0.67 -11.94 -5.10
CA LEU A 120 1.41 -12.99 -5.79
C LEU A 120 2.27 -12.38 -6.90
N PHE A 121 3.51 -12.86 -7.02
CA PHE A 121 4.49 -12.35 -7.96
C PHE A 121 4.90 -13.45 -8.93
N ASP A 122 5.03 -13.10 -10.20
CA ASP A 122 5.47 -14.04 -11.24
C ASP A 122 6.97 -14.36 -11.09
N HIS A 123 7.74 -13.45 -10.47
CA HIS A 123 9.19 -13.57 -10.29
C HIS A 123 9.66 -13.26 -8.86
N ASP A 124 10.68 -13.99 -8.38
CA ASP A 124 11.31 -13.78 -7.07
C ASP A 124 11.86 -12.35 -6.90
N GLU A 125 12.32 -11.72 -7.99
CA GLU A 125 12.89 -10.37 -7.97
C GLU A 125 11.84 -9.30 -7.65
N GLU A 126 10.62 -9.45 -8.18
CA GLU A 126 9.50 -8.54 -7.92
C GLU A 126 9.04 -8.68 -6.47
N TYR A 127 8.95 -9.91 -5.98
CA TYR A 127 8.70 -10.20 -4.57
C TYR A 127 9.77 -9.61 -3.65
N ALA A 128 11.05 -9.77 -3.98
CA ALA A 128 12.16 -9.22 -3.20
C ALA A 128 12.14 -7.68 -3.18
N ARG A 129 11.83 -7.04 -4.32
CA ARG A 129 11.62 -5.59 -4.39
C ARG A 129 10.44 -5.15 -3.54
N PHE A 130 9.32 -5.85 -3.62
CA PHE A 130 8.13 -5.57 -2.80
C PHE A 130 8.46 -5.60 -1.31
N LEU A 131 9.09 -6.67 -0.83
CA LEU A 131 9.50 -6.77 0.58
C LEU A 131 10.42 -5.63 1.00
N LYS A 132 11.41 -5.29 0.17
CA LYS A 132 12.35 -4.19 0.46
C LYS A 132 11.59 -2.87 0.63
N LEU A 133 10.64 -2.58 -0.25
CA LEU A 133 9.81 -1.38 -0.18
C LEU A 133 8.94 -1.35 1.06
N MET A 134 8.30 -2.48 1.39
CA MET A 134 7.45 -2.59 2.57
C MET A 134 8.25 -2.40 3.86
N HIS A 135 9.39 -3.07 4.01
CA HIS A 135 10.26 -2.89 5.18
C HIS A 135 10.80 -1.47 5.28
N GLY A 136 11.25 -0.88 4.17
CA GLY A 136 11.65 0.52 4.15
C GLY A 136 10.51 1.46 4.59
N GLY A 137 9.29 1.20 4.14
CA GLY A 137 8.12 1.94 4.59
C GLY A 137 7.82 1.80 6.09
N GLN A 138 7.99 0.61 6.65
CA GLN A 138 7.83 0.36 8.09
C GLN A 138 8.93 1.01 8.93
N GLU A 139 10.16 1.10 8.43
CA GLU A 139 11.25 1.86 9.08
C GLU A 139 10.92 3.36 9.14
N LEU A 140 10.17 3.86 8.16
CA LEU A 140 9.68 5.24 8.09
C LEU A 140 8.41 5.49 8.92
N ALA A 141 7.75 4.45 9.44
CA ALA A 141 6.56 4.55 10.29
C ALA A 141 6.93 5.04 11.71
N GLY A 142 7.30 6.31 11.82
CA GLY A 142 7.51 7.03 13.08
C GLY A 142 6.23 7.66 13.66
N LEU A 143 6.36 8.52 14.69
CA LEU A 143 5.24 9.15 15.41
C LEU A 143 4.13 9.66 14.46
N TYR A 144 2.95 9.08 14.63
CA TYR A 144 1.80 9.19 13.74
C TYR A 144 1.26 10.63 13.63
N HIS A 145 1.02 11.09 12.39
CA HIS A 145 0.31 12.34 12.10
C HIS A 145 -0.70 12.14 10.97
N GLN A 146 -2.00 12.07 11.30
CA GLN A 146 -3.09 11.86 10.34
C GLN A 146 -3.10 12.84 9.16
N ASN A 147 -2.68 14.09 9.39
CA ASN A 147 -2.66 15.11 8.34
C ASN A 147 -1.71 14.77 7.19
N LEU A 148 -0.62 14.02 7.47
CA LEU A 148 0.36 13.62 6.46
C LEU A 148 -0.18 12.54 5.52
N ARG A 149 -1.09 11.68 6.01
CA ARG A 149 -1.74 10.65 5.20
C ARG A 149 -2.52 11.25 4.04
N LYS A 150 -3.34 12.27 4.31
CA LYS A 150 -4.14 12.93 3.27
C LYS A 150 -3.24 13.57 2.22
N VAL A 151 -2.14 14.22 2.60
CA VAL A 151 -1.25 14.90 1.64
C VAL A 151 -0.49 13.90 0.77
N LEU A 152 0.05 12.80 1.33
CA LEU A 152 0.79 11.79 0.57
C LEU A 152 -0.11 11.11 -0.47
N ILE A 153 -1.19 10.50 0.01
CA ILE A 153 -2.06 9.66 -0.82
C ILE A 153 -2.80 10.53 -1.83
N THR A 154 -3.44 11.62 -1.39
CA THR A 154 -4.17 12.51 -2.31
C THR A 154 -3.23 13.13 -3.33
N GLY A 155 -2.01 13.51 -2.94
CA GLY A 155 -1.02 14.06 -3.85
C GLY A 155 -0.66 13.09 -4.98
N VAL A 156 -0.40 11.83 -4.65
CA VAL A 156 -0.07 10.78 -5.63
C VAL A 156 -1.27 10.45 -6.52
N LEU A 157 -2.47 10.37 -5.95
CA LEU A 157 -3.69 10.07 -6.69
C LEU A 157 -4.03 11.20 -7.69
N VAL A 158 -3.98 12.46 -7.25
CA VAL A 158 -4.27 13.64 -8.09
C VAL A 158 -3.24 13.80 -9.21
N ARG A 159 -1.95 13.51 -8.96
CA ARG A 159 -0.90 13.57 -9.98
C ARG A 159 -0.91 12.38 -10.94
N GLY A 160 -1.74 11.35 -10.69
CA GLY A 160 -1.77 10.13 -11.51
C GLY A 160 -0.55 9.23 -11.33
N GLU A 161 0.33 9.53 -10.37
CA GLU A 161 1.61 8.84 -10.13
C GLU A 161 1.44 7.42 -9.60
N HIS A 162 0.22 7.00 -9.25
CA HIS A 162 -0.10 5.61 -8.91
C HIS A 162 -0.15 4.70 -10.15
N ARG A 163 -0.13 5.27 -11.37
CA ARG A 163 -0.13 4.53 -12.64
C ARG A 163 1.29 4.51 -13.23
N PRO A 164 1.73 3.40 -13.85
CA PRO A 164 2.99 3.39 -14.56
C PRO A 164 2.92 4.32 -15.77
N ALA A 165 4.01 5.01 -16.10
CA ALA A 165 4.06 5.96 -17.23
C ALA A 165 3.77 5.34 -18.62
N ILE A 166 3.64 4.01 -18.70
CA ILE A 166 3.39 3.23 -19.92
C ILE A 166 1.88 2.90 -20.08
N ALA A 167 1.01 3.42 -19.21
CA ALA A 167 -0.44 3.23 -19.26
C ALA A 167 -1.19 4.52 -19.69
N ALA A 168 -0.64 5.26 -20.66
CA ALA A 168 -1.27 6.40 -21.33
C ALA A 168 -1.29 6.20 -22.85
#